data_AF-W9QZ26-F1
#
_entry.id   AF-W9QZ26-F1
#
_cell.length_a   1.000
_cell.length_b   1.000
_cell.length_c   1.000
_cell.angle_alpha   90.00
_cell.angle_beta   90.00
_cell.angle_gamma   90.00
#
_symmetry.space_group_name_H-M   'P 1'
#
loop_
_entity.id
_entity.type
_entity.pdbx_description
1 polymer ?
#
loop_
_entity_poly.entity_id
_entity_poly.type
_entity_poly.pdbx_seq_one_letter_code
_entity_poly.pdbx_strand_id
1 'polypeptide(L)'
;MVYRVPVNDQGDIVAAKRIRNNRKVAHRLEHEFLSEVKILSSIQHANTVKLLCCISSESSKLLVYECLENKSLDRWLHRKNKQTMVSAPHSTPQIMLDWPKRLKIAIGAARGLCYMHHDCLPPIMHRDIKSSNILLDSDFNPKIADFGLAKLLVKQGELATMSAIAGTFGYIAPVPTNFSALNCIDLSNPDIHHSVSLLKQACLDCGFFYVVNHGISQEFVDEVFAQSKRLFDLPLSEKMKLLRNHKNRGYTPVLDEILDIENQVHGDYKEGYYIGVEVAEDDPEAEKPFYGPNVWPKQDQLPGWRETMERFHREALEVARAVARIIALALGLDKNFFDKPEMLGEPIATLRLLHYGGHTSDPSKGLFGAGAHSDYGLITLLATDDIVGLQICKDKDAKPQVWESVAPLKGAFIVNLGDMLERWSNCIFKSTLHRVLGNGQDRYSIAYFVEPSHECLVECLPTCKSEKDPPKFPPILCGTYLSQRYKDTHADLNVYKKHQTQQILSE
;
A
#
# COMPACT_ATOMS: atom_id res chain seq x y z
N MET A 1 -11.15 25.93 -22.67
CA MET A 1 -11.47 26.12 -24.12
C MET A 1 -10.16 26.36 -24.84
N VAL A 2 -9.95 25.77 -26.01
CA VAL A 2 -8.71 25.93 -26.79
C VAL A 2 -9.00 26.75 -28.05
N TYR A 3 -8.16 27.75 -28.30
CA TYR A 3 -8.25 28.67 -29.44
C TYR A 3 -7.03 28.50 -30.34
N ARG A 4 -7.21 28.61 -31.66
CA ARG A 4 -6.09 28.80 -32.59
C ARG A 4 -5.88 30.30 -32.76
N VAL A 5 -4.67 30.78 -32.50
CA VAL A 5 -4.35 32.21 -32.46
C VAL A 5 -3.20 32.48 -33.44
N PRO A 6 -3.41 33.28 -34.51
CA PRO A 6 -2.32 33.81 -35.32
C PRO A 6 -1.46 34.75 -34.48
N VAL A 7 -0.14 34.58 -34.51
CA VAL A 7 0.78 35.37 -33.67
C VAL A 7 1.64 36.35 -34.45
N ASN A 8 1.66 36.26 -35.78
CA ASN A 8 2.37 37.19 -36.66
C ASN A 8 1.77 37.22 -38.07
N ASP A 9 2.24 38.17 -38.87
CA ASP A 9 1.82 38.37 -40.27
C ASP A 9 2.36 37.27 -41.22
N GLN A 10 3.33 36.47 -40.75
CA GLN A 10 3.86 35.32 -41.48
C GLN A 10 2.92 34.09 -41.41
N GLY A 11 1.86 34.16 -40.61
CA GLY A 11 0.85 33.12 -40.52
C GLY A 11 1.17 32.04 -39.49
N ASP A 12 2.09 32.28 -38.57
CA ASP A 12 2.35 31.35 -37.46
C ASP A 12 1.12 31.29 -36.54
N ILE A 13 0.76 30.06 -36.15
CA ILE A 13 -0.43 29.80 -35.34
C ILE A 13 -0.02 29.04 -34.08
N VAL A 14 -0.51 29.50 -32.94
CA VAL A 14 -0.39 28.80 -31.65
C VAL A 14 -1.74 28.28 -31.17
N ALA A 15 -1.72 27.27 -30.31
CA ALA A 15 -2.90 26.79 -29.61
C ALA A 15 -2.94 27.37 -28.18
N ALA A 16 -3.94 28.20 -27.88
CA ALA A 16 -4.12 28.81 -26.56
C ALA A 16 -5.27 28.13 -25.79
N LYS A 17 -4.95 27.40 -24.72
CA LYS A 17 -5.92 26.79 -23.79
C LYS A 17 -6.21 27.77 -22.65
N ARG A 18 -7.45 28.25 -22.59
CA ARG A 18 -7.97 29.02 -21.46
C ARG A 18 -8.62 28.12 -20.42
N ILE A 19 -8.10 28.20 -19.19
CA ILE A 19 -8.68 27.58 -18.01
C ILE A 19 -9.80 28.51 -17.49
N ARG A 20 -11.02 27.98 -17.31
CA ARG A 20 -12.17 28.80 -16.90
C ARG A 20 -12.07 29.15 -15.43
N ASN A 21 -12.37 30.40 -15.08
CA ASN A 21 -12.42 30.83 -13.69
C ASN A 21 -13.85 30.64 -13.15
N ASN A 22 -14.16 29.48 -12.57
CA ASN A 22 -15.45 29.20 -11.94
C ASN A 22 -15.27 29.16 -10.42
N ARG A 23 -15.90 30.10 -9.68
CA ARG A 23 -15.75 30.25 -8.23
C ARG A 23 -16.02 28.97 -7.42
N LYS A 24 -16.84 28.04 -7.94
CA LYS A 24 -17.13 26.75 -7.26
C LYS A 24 -16.06 25.66 -7.44
N VAL A 25 -15.15 25.79 -8.42
CA VAL A 25 -14.15 24.75 -8.78
C VAL A 25 -12.75 25.34 -8.96
N ALA A 26 -12.53 26.59 -8.50
CA ALA A 26 -11.34 27.38 -8.77
C ALA A 26 -10.05 26.67 -8.33
N HIS A 27 -10.04 26.08 -7.13
CA HIS A 27 -8.85 25.40 -6.59
C HIS A 27 -8.40 24.20 -7.43
N ARG A 28 -9.35 23.39 -7.94
CA ARG A 28 -9.03 22.24 -8.79
C ARG A 28 -8.45 22.68 -10.13
N LEU A 29 -9.07 23.69 -10.76
CA LEU A 29 -8.62 24.20 -12.05
C LEU A 29 -7.28 24.91 -11.97
N GLU A 30 -6.98 25.55 -10.83
CA GLU A 30 -5.67 26.11 -10.54
C GLU A 30 -4.62 25.02 -10.38
N HIS A 31 -4.93 23.93 -9.67
CA HIS A 31 -4.04 22.78 -9.57
C HIS A 31 -3.77 22.15 -10.94
N GLU A 32 -4.79 22.00 -11.79
CA GLU A 32 -4.61 21.48 -13.16
C GLU A 32 -3.69 22.38 -13.98
N PHE A 33 -3.85 23.70 -13.90
CA PHE A 33 -2.95 24.65 -14.56
C PHE A 33 -1.50 24.51 -14.07
N LEU A 34 -1.28 24.51 -12.75
CA LEU A 34 0.06 24.43 -12.15
C LEU A 34 0.75 23.10 -12.47
N SER A 35 0.00 22.00 -12.43
CA SER A 35 0.55 20.68 -12.76
C SER A 35 1.02 20.62 -14.21
N GLU A 36 0.20 21.12 -15.14
CA GLU A 36 0.50 21.13 -16.56
C GLU A 36 1.74 22.00 -16.87
N VAL A 37 1.83 23.20 -16.27
CA VAL A 37 3.04 24.05 -16.39
C VAL A 37 4.27 23.33 -15.85
N LYS A 38 4.18 22.78 -14.64
CA LYS A 38 5.32 22.14 -13.95
C LYS A 38 5.87 20.94 -14.71
N ILE A 39 4.99 20.09 -15.23
CA ILE A 39 5.40 18.87 -15.92
C ILE A 39 5.95 19.22 -17.31
N LEU A 40 5.22 20.01 -18.10
CA LEU A 40 5.63 20.34 -19.47
C LEU A 40 6.85 21.25 -19.55
N SER A 41 7.20 21.98 -18.48
CA SER A 41 8.48 22.70 -18.41
C SER A 41 9.68 21.79 -18.14
N SER A 42 9.44 20.56 -17.68
CA SER A 42 10.48 19.61 -17.26
C SER A 42 10.72 18.46 -18.25
N ILE A 43 9.91 18.35 -19.30
CA ILE A 43 9.99 17.25 -20.27
C ILE A 43 10.09 17.74 -21.71
N GLN A 44 10.78 16.97 -22.53
CA GLN A 44 10.83 17.19 -23.96
C GLN A 44 10.98 15.85 -24.69
N HIS A 45 9.92 15.45 -25.41
CA HIS A 45 9.93 14.22 -26.18
C HIS A 45 9.14 14.39 -27.48
N ALA A 46 9.52 13.65 -28.53
CA ALA A 46 8.88 13.74 -29.85
C ALA A 46 7.36 13.45 -29.81
N ASN A 47 6.92 12.64 -28.84
CA ASN A 47 5.52 12.24 -28.65
C ASN A 47 4.81 12.94 -27.48
N THR A 48 5.32 14.08 -27.01
CA THR A 48 4.65 14.96 -26.03
C THR A 48 4.43 16.33 -26.63
N VAL A 49 3.32 16.99 -26.31
CA VAL A 49 3.05 18.36 -26.78
C VAL A 49 4.05 19.35 -26.18
N LYS A 50 4.49 20.32 -26.97
CA LYS A 50 5.36 21.41 -26.51
C LYS A 50 4.53 22.57 -25.95
N LEU A 51 4.75 22.89 -24.67
CA LEU A 51 4.30 24.15 -24.08
C LEU A 51 5.28 25.26 -24.46
N LEU A 52 4.79 26.30 -25.13
CA LEU A 52 5.60 27.45 -25.55
C LEU A 52 5.71 28.49 -24.44
N CYS A 53 4.57 28.82 -23.80
CA CYS A 53 4.53 29.68 -22.63
C CYS A 53 3.22 29.51 -21.86
N CYS A 54 3.15 30.13 -20.67
CA CYS A 54 1.92 30.27 -19.92
C CYS A 54 1.70 31.73 -19.51
N ILE A 55 0.45 32.16 -19.40
CA ILE A 55 0.06 33.49 -18.94
C ILE A 55 -0.83 33.31 -17.71
N SER A 56 -0.46 33.97 -16.61
CA SER A 56 -1.20 33.91 -15.36
C SER A 56 -1.47 35.33 -14.85
N SER A 57 -2.75 35.66 -14.69
CA SER A 57 -3.24 36.85 -14.00
C SER A 57 -4.34 36.48 -13.00
N GLU A 58 -4.79 37.43 -12.18
CA GLU A 58 -5.89 37.23 -11.22
C GLU A 58 -7.19 36.74 -11.90
N SER A 59 -7.43 37.17 -13.14
CA SER A 59 -8.68 36.88 -13.85
C SER A 59 -8.55 35.78 -14.91
N SER A 60 -7.33 35.43 -15.34
CA SER A 60 -7.11 34.53 -16.47
C SER A 60 -5.85 33.68 -16.33
N LYS A 61 -5.98 32.39 -16.65
CA LYS A 61 -4.90 31.43 -16.77
C LYS A 61 -4.93 30.83 -18.18
N LEU A 62 -3.83 30.99 -18.93
CA LEU A 62 -3.69 30.56 -20.32
C LEU A 62 -2.43 29.70 -20.47
N LEU A 63 -2.56 28.59 -21.20
CA LEU A 63 -1.44 27.74 -21.62
C LEU A 63 -1.34 27.83 -23.14
N VAL A 64 -0.15 28.15 -23.65
CA VAL A 64 0.09 28.34 -25.09
C VAL A 64 1.01 27.23 -25.58
N TYR A 65 0.55 26.46 -26.56
CA TYR A 65 1.24 25.30 -27.11
C TYR A 65 1.55 25.49 -28.59
N GLU A 66 2.40 24.61 -29.11
CA GLU A 66 2.48 24.35 -30.55
C GLU A 66 1.09 24.00 -31.12
N CYS A 67 0.82 24.43 -32.36
CA CYS A 67 -0.42 24.08 -33.04
C CYS A 67 -0.23 22.77 -33.83
N LEU A 68 -1.17 21.84 -33.72
CA LEU A 68 -1.14 20.55 -34.41
C LEU A 68 -2.28 20.47 -35.44
N GLU A 69 -1.91 20.27 -36.72
CA GLU A 69 -2.79 20.46 -37.89
C GLU A 69 -3.96 19.47 -37.89
N ASN A 70 -3.68 18.22 -37.57
CA ASN A 70 -4.65 17.13 -37.62
C ASN A 70 -5.49 16.99 -36.35
N LYS A 71 -5.26 17.84 -35.34
CA LYS A 71 -6.05 17.93 -34.09
C LYS A 71 -6.05 16.59 -33.34
N SER A 72 -7.08 16.31 -32.54
CA SER A 72 -7.18 15.12 -31.72
C SER A 72 -7.56 13.87 -32.50
N LEU A 73 -7.04 12.72 -32.06
CA LEU A 73 -7.27 11.41 -32.65
C LEU A 73 -8.76 10.99 -32.60
N ASP A 74 -9.51 11.39 -31.58
CA ASP A 74 -10.95 11.08 -31.48
C ASP A 74 -11.75 11.56 -32.70
N ARG A 75 -11.33 12.68 -33.31
CA ARG A 75 -11.95 13.23 -34.52
C ARG A 75 -11.78 12.32 -35.74
N TRP A 76 -10.78 11.46 -35.73
CA TRP A 76 -10.52 10.51 -36.81
C TRP A 76 -11.07 9.12 -36.51
N LEU A 77 -11.23 8.76 -35.23
CA LEU A 77 -11.77 7.47 -34.80
C LEU A 77 -13.30 7.44 -34.67
N HIS A 78 -13.92 8.55 -34.25
CA HIS A 78 -15.31 8.55 -33.76
C HIS A 78 -16.24 9.53 -34.49
N ARG A 79 -15.79 10.23 -35.53
CA ARG A 79 -16.64 11.19 -36.23
C ARG A 79 -17.80 10.46 -36.92
N LYS A 80 -18.99 10.58 -36.34
CA LYS A 80 -20.25 10.09 -36.92
C LYS A 80 -20.36 10.58 -38.37
N ASN A 81 -20.68 9.67 -39.28
CA ASN A 81 -21.29 10.00 -40.57
C ASN A 81 -22.55 10.85 -40.31
N LYS A 82 -22.40 12.17 -40.18
CA LYS A 82 -23.51 13.06 -40.50
C LYS A 82 -23.59 13.11 -42.02
N GLN A 83 -24.11 12.03 -42.60
CA GLN A 83 -24.90 12.11 -43.82
C GLN A 83 -26.14 12.93 -43.47
N THR A 84 -26.00 14.25 -43.44
CA THR A 84 -27.08 15.12 -43.87
C THR A 84 -26.92 15.22 -45.37
N MET A 85 -27.81 14.54 -46.09
CA MET A 85 -28.02 14.71 -47.52
C MET A 85 -28.23 16.19 -47.85
N VAL A 86 -27.18 16.91 -48.22
CA VAL A 86 -27.17 17.88 -49.31
C VAL A 86 -25.75 17.87 -49.87
N SER A 87 -25.61 17.25 -51.04
CA SER A 87 -24.40 17.17 -51.83
C SER A 87 -23.99 18.60 -52.23
N ALA A 88 -22.93 19.12 -51.61
CA ALA A 88 -22.14 20.20 -52.20
C ALA A 88 -21.10 19.54 -53.13
N PRO A 89 -20.93 19.97 -54.40
CA PRO A 89 -20.20 19.18 -55.41
C PRO A 89 -18.67 19.06 -55.21
N HIS A 90 -18.08 19.56 -54.11
CA HIS A 90 -16.61 19.61 -53.92
C HIS A 90 -16.14 19.20 -52.52
N SER A 91 -16.84 18.28 -51.83
CA SER A 91 -16.30 17.70 -50.59
C SER A 91 -15.33 16.56 -50.88
N THR A 92 -14.05 16.80 -50.54
CA THR A 92 -12.95 15.82 -50.53
C THR A 92 -13.33 14.53 -49.79
N PRO A 93 -12.87 13.35 -50.27
CA PRO A 93 -13.26 12.07 -49.69
C PRO A 93 -12.89 11.98 -48.21
N GLN A 94 -13.78 11.36 -47.45
CA GLN A 94 -13.71 11.17 -46.01
C GLN A 94 -12.55 10.23 -45.66
N ILE A 95 -11.37 10.78 -45.38
CA ILE A 95 -10.17 10.00 -45.03
C ILE A 95 -10.37 9.42 -43.62
N MET A 96 -10.84 8.17 -43.54
CA MET A 96 -10.67 7.37 -42.33
C MET A 96 -9.20 6.97 -42.18
N LEU A 97 -8.70 6.96 -40.94
CA LEU A 97 -7.37 6.45 -40.65
C LEU A 97 -7.30 4.97 -41.02
N ASP A 98 -6.38 4.62 -41.92
CA ASP A 98 -6.02 3.24 -42.24
C ASP A 98 -5.30 2.56 -41.06
N TRP A 99 -5.17 1.24 -41.14
CA TRP A 99 -4.58 0.47 -40.05
C TRP A 99 -3.09 0.75 -39.80
N PRO A 100 -2.25 0.90 -40.84
CA PRO A 100 -0.86 1.31 -40.66
C PRO A 100 -0.71 2.65 -39.90
N LYS A 101 -1.51 3.68 -40.23
CA LYS A 101 -1.48 4.95 -39.51
C LYS A 101 -1.93 4.80 -38.06
N ARG A 102 -2.98 4.03 -37.79
CA ARG A 102 -3.45 3.76 -36.42
C ARG A 102 -2.38 3.05 -35.59
N LEU A 103 -1.68 2.06 -36.16
CA LEU A 103 -0.59 1.38 -35.49
C LEU A 103 0.59 2.33 -35.21
N LYS A 104 0.97 3.17 -36.18
CA LYS A 104 1.98 4.22 -36.01
C LYS A 104 1.62 5.16 -34.83
N ILE A 105 0.36 5.57 -34.76
CA ILE A 105 -0.17 6.43 -33.68
C ILE A 105 -0.13 5.71 -32.32
N ALA A 106 -0.53 4.44 -32.26
CA ALA A 106 -0.48 3.66 -31.02
C ALA A 106 0.96 3.50 -30.51
N ILE A 107 1.90 3.16 -31.40
CA ILE A 107 3.32 3.01 -31.07
C ILE A 107 3.91 4.34 -30.58
N GLY A 108 3.64 5.45 -31.25
CA GLY A 108 4.15 6.76 -30.83
C GLY A 108 3.58 7.20 -29.48
N ALA A 109 2.29 6.98 -29.22
CA ALA A 109 1.70 7.24 -27.90
C ALA A 109 2.35 6.36 -26.81
N ALA A 110 2.57 5.07 -27.09
CA ALA A 110 3.25 4.15 -26.16
C ALA A 110 4.70 4.59 -25.88
N ARG A 111 5.44 5.09 -26.87
CA ARG A 111 6.79 5.66 -26.69
C ARG A 111 6.78 6.88 -25.79
N GLY A 112 5.83 7.80 -25.98
CA GLY A 112 5.66 8.96 -25.11
C GLY A 112 5.36 8.56 -23.66
N LEU A 113 4.51 7.54 -23.45
CA LEU A 113 4.21 7.00 -22.13
C LEU A 113 5.43 6.31 -21.49
N CYS A 114 6.15 5.49 -22.27
CA CYS A 114 7.36 4.80 -21.81
C CYS A 114 8.41 5.79 -21.31
N TYR A 115 8.68 6.85 -22.09
CA TYR A 115 9.55 7.95 -21.71
C TYR A 115 9.14 8.58 -20.38
N MET A 116 7.86 8.94 -20.23
CA MET A 116 7.37 9.53 -18.97
C MET A 116 7.51 8.60 -17.76
N HIS A 117 7.30 7.29 -17.95
CA HIS A 117 7.29 6.33 -16.86
C HIS A 117 8.69 5.85 -16.45
N HIS A 118 9.65 5.79 -17.38
CA HIS A 118 10.94 5.15 -17.14
C HIS A 118 12.13 6.09 -17.32
N ASP A 119 12.03 7.06 -18.23
CA ASP A 119 13.16 7.91 -18.60
C ASP A 119 13.13 9.27 -17.87
N CYS A 120 11.94 9.73 -17.47
CA CYS A 120 11.81 10.91 -16.63
C CYS A 120 12.18 10.61 -15.17
N LEU A 121 12.93 11.51 -14.55
CA LEU A 121 13.29 11.45 -13.14
C LEU A 121 12.91 12.76 -12.44
N PRO A 122 11.88 12.76 -11.56
CA PRO A 122 11.03 11.63 -11.17
C PRO A 122 10.11 11.09 -12.30
N PRO A 123 9.68 9.80 -12.25
CA PRO A 123 8.69 9.26 -13.18
C PRO A 123 7.40 10.06 -13.18
N ILE A 124 6.67 10.06 -14.29
CA ILE A 124 5.50 10.92 -14.50
C ILE A 124 4.30 10.07 -14.91
N MET A 125 3.22 10.12 -14.15
CA MET A 125 1.95 9.47 -14.49
C MET A 125 0.99 10.48 -15.11
N HIS A 126 0.60 10.29 -16.37
CA HIS A 126 -0.30 11.22 -17.10
C HIS A 126 -1.73 11.27 -16.54
N ARG A 127 -2.28 10.11 -16.15
CA ARG A 127 -3.62 9.91 -15.53
C ARG A 127 -4.87 10.25 -16.39
N ASP A 128 -4.74 10.88 -17.56
CA ASP A 128 -5.88 11.12 -18.47
C ASP A 128 -5.59 10.75 -19.94
N ILE A 129 -5.17 9.51 -20.19
CA ILE A 129 -4.92 9.04 -21.57
C ILE A 129 -6.23 8.60 -22.22
N LYS A 130 -6.58 9.26 -23.32
CA LYS A 130 -7.77 9.00 -24.16
C LYS A 130 -7.54 9.55 -25.56
N SER A 131 -8.33 9.11 -26.54
CA SER A 131 -8.19 9.54 -27.95
C SER A 131 -8.34 11.04 -28.16
N SER A 132 -9.03 11.77 -27.28
CA SER A 132 -9.12 13.23 -27.37
C SER A 132 -7.90 13.98 -26.83
N ASN A 133 -7.05 13.32 -26.07
CA ASN A 133 -5.79 13.85 -25.52
C ASN A 133 -4.56 13.40 -26.31
N ILE A 134 -4.74 12.63 -27.39
CA ILE A 134 -3.70 12.35 -28.37
C ILE A 134 -3.90 13.26 -29.56
N LEU A 135 -3.03 14.26 -29.71
CA LEU A 135 -3.04 15.20 -30.82
C LEU A 135 -2.13 14.71 -31.95
N LEU A 136 -2.38 15.16 -33.17
CA LEU A 136 -1.72 14.69 -34.39
C LEU A 136 -1.16 15.86 -35.17
N ASP A 137 0.15 15.83 -35.48
CA ASP A 137 0.78 16.76 -36.42
C ASP A 137 0.39 16.46 -37.88
N SER A 138 0.89 17.26 -38.83
CA SER A 138 0.67 17.10 -40.27
C SER A 138 0.96 15.68 -40.81
N ASP A 139 1.94 14.99 -40.24
CA ASP A 139 2.40 13.65 -40.64
C ASP A 139 1.75 12.50 -39.84
N PHE A 140 0.71 12.82 -39.07
CA PHE A 140 0.00 11.90 -38.19
C PHE A 140 0.90 11.27 -37.12
N ASN A 141 1.96 11.96 -36.69
CA ASN A 141 2.70 11.57 -35.49
C ASN A 141 1.90 11.99 -34.25
N PRO A 142 1.77 11.10 -33.25
CA PRO A 142 1.02 11.40 -32.04
C PRO A 142 1.82 12.24 -31.06
N LYS A 143 1.15 13.20 -30.44
CA LYS A 143 1.63 13.97 -29.28
C LYS A 143 0.62 13.86 -28.15
N ILE A 144 1.07 13.36 -27.01
CA ILE A 144 0.28 13.31 -25.77
C ILE A 144 0.11 14.75 -25.26
N ALA A 145 -1.12 15.11 -24.91
CA ALA A 145 -1.50 16.43 -24.42
C ALA A 145 -2.41 16.33 -23.20
N ASP A 146 -2.70 17.49 -22.59
CA ASP A 146 -3.56 17.66 -21.41
C ASP A 146 -2.99 17.04 -20.12
N PHE A 147 -1.91 17.65 -19.64
CA PHE A 147 -1.18 17.22 -18.45
C PHE A 147 -1.79 17.75 -17.14
N GLY A 148 -3.00 18.32 -17.18
CA GLY A 148 -3.61 18.92 -15.98
C GLY A 148 -3.80 17.95 -14.81
N LEU A 149 -4.02 16.66 -15.11
CA LEU A 149 -4.16 15.61 -14.10
C LEU A 149 -2.87 14.84 -13.82
N ALA A 150 -1.82 15.10 -14.59
CA ALA A 150 -0.57 14.38 -14.49
C ALA A 150 0.12 14.64 -13.14
N LYS A 151 0.92 13.69 -12.68
CA LYS A 151 1.65 13.79 -11.41
C LYS A 151 3.06 13.24 -11.57
N LEU A 152 4.02 13.91 -10.94
CA LEU A 152 5.32 13.34 -10.66
C LEU A 152 5.15 12.27 -9.57
N LEU A 153 5.63 11.05 -9.84
CA LEU A 153 5.83 10.04 -8.83
C LEU A 153 7.12 10.38 -8.11
N VAL A 154 6.99 10.93 -6.91
CA VAL A 154 8.14 11.31 -6.11
C VAL A 154 9.04 10.08 -5.92
N LYS A 155 10.37 10.27 -6.04
CA LYS A 155 11.37 9.24 -5.78
C LYS A 155 11.11 8.59 -4.41
N GLN A 156 11.54 7.32 -4.28
CA GLN A 156 11.64 6.62 -3.00
C GLN A 156 12.19 7.57 -1.92
N GLY A 157 11.39 7.86 -0.90
CA GLY A 157 11.77 8.71 0.24
C GLY A 157 10.96 9.99 0.46
N GLU A 158 10.13 10.46 -0.49
CA GLU A 158 9.23 11.61 -0.25
C GLU A 158 7.79 11.33 -0.72
N LEU A 159 6.81 11.77 0.09
CA LEU A 159 5.38 11.45 -0.01
C LEU A 159 4.74 11.94 -1.31
N ALA A 160 4.52 11.05 -2.27
CA ALA A 160 3.50 11.25 -3.29
C ALA A 160 2.12 10.86 -2.73
N THR A 161 1.37 11.83 -2.21
CA THR A 161 -0.07 11.66 -1.98
C THR A 161 -0.77 11.47 -3.34
N MET A 162 -1.03 10.21 -3.72
CA MET A 162 -1.91 9.90 -4.84
C MET A 162 -3.37 10.20 -4.44
N SER A 163 -3.72 11.48 -4.39
CA SER A 163 -5.09 11.94 -4.14
C SER A 163 -6.05 11.51 -5.27
N ALA A 164 -7.20 10.97 -4.86
CA ALA A 164 -8.47 10.72 -5.57
C ALA A 164 -8.41 10.12 -6.99
N ILE A 165 -9.39 9.27 -7.33
CA ILE A 165 -9.59 8.79 -8.70
C ILE A 165 -9.69 10.01 -9.63
N ALA A 166 -8.80 10.08 -10.62
CA ALA A 166 -8.78 11.14 -11.63
C ALA A 166 -8.53 10.53 -13.00
N GLY A 167 -9.18 11.11 -14.00
CA GLY A 167 -9.17 10.64 -15.38
C GLY A 167 -10.59 10.64 -15.95
N THR A 168 -10.70 10.39 -17.24
CA THR A 168 -11.98 10.38 -17.95
C THR A 168 -12.68 9.04 -17.80
N PHE A 169 -13.91 9.05 -17.29
CA PHE A 169 -14.74 7.85 -17.13
C PHE A 169 -14.74 7.00 -18.42
N GLY A 170 -14.48 5.70 -18.29
CA GLY A 170 -14.32 4.75 -19.41
C GLY A 170 -12.90 4.64 -19.99
N TYR A 171 -11.98 5.54 -19.63
CA TYR A 171 -10.56 5.53 -20.02
C TYR A 171 -9.60 5.46 -18.82
N ILE A 172 -10.13 5.49 -17.60
CA ILE A 172 -9.35 5.33 -16.38
C ILE A 172 -8.75 3.92 -16.40
N ALA A 173 -7.42 3.86 -16.44
CA ALA A 173 -6.71 2.58 -16.31
C ALA A 173 -7.13 1.89 -15.01
N PRO A 174 -7.19 0.54 -14.95
CA PRO A 174 -7.39 -0.18 -13.71
C PRO A 174 -6.16 0.02 -12.82
N VAL A 175 -6.14 1.13 -12.10
CA VAL A 175 -5.30 1.33 -10.93
C VAL A 175 -5.95 0.49 -9.83
N PRO A 176 -5.20 -0.24 -8.97
CA PRO A 176 -5.78 -0.79 -7.77
C PRO A 176 -6.57 0.31 -7.06
N THR A 177 -7.82 0.00 -6.75
CA THR A 177 -8.70 0.58 -5.71
C THR A 177 -8.08 1.66 -4.81
N ASN A 178 -8.78 2.78 -4.58
CA ASN A 178 -8.43 3.89 -3.67
C ASN A 178 -7.25 3.59 -2.73
N PHE A 179 -6.06 4.13 -3.02
CA PHE A 179 -4.94 4.00 -2.09
C PHE A 179 -5.15 4.90 -0.88
N SER A 180 -4.82 4.38 0.29
CA SER A 180 -4.86 5.14 1.53
C SER A 180 -3.69 6.10 1.62
N ALA A 181 -3.98 7.36 1.96
CA ALA A 181 -2.95 8.31 2.36
C ALA A 181 -2.63 8.09 3.85
N LEU A 182 -1.45 7.53 4.13
CA LEU A 182 -0.95 7.31 5.48
C LEU A 182 0.17 8.29 5.83
N ASN A 183 0.24 8.72 7.09
CA ASN A 183 1.35 9.55 7.56
C ASN A 183 2.65 8.76 7.59
N CYS A 184 3.76 9.46 7.42
CA CYS A 184 5.10 8.88 7.50
C CYS A 184 5.84 9.48 8.70
N ILE A 185 6.28 8.62 9.61
CA ILE A 185 6.95 9.00 10.85
C ILE A 185 8.44 8.71 10.69
N ASP A 186 9.25 9.75 10.73
CA ASP A 186 10.71 9.66 10.67
C ASP A 186 11.28 9.55 12.09
N LEU A 187 11.88 8.39 12.42
CA LEU A 187 12.47 8.16 13.75
C LEU A 187 13.81 8.88 13.97
N SER A 188 14.42 9.40 12.91
CA SER A 188 15.64 10.23 12.98
C SER A 188 15.35 11.72 13.13
N ASN A 189 14.08 12.14 13.03
CA ASN A 189 13.70 13.54 13.13
C ASN A 189 14.05 14.11 14.52
N PRO A 190 14.87 15.18 14.61
CA PRO A 190 15.23 15.78 15.89
C PRO A 190 14.05 16.49 16.58
N ASP A 191 13.02 16.90 15.83
CA ASP A 191 11.79 17.47 16.39
C ASP A 191 10.79 16.37 16.75
N ILE A 192 10.91 15.88 17.98
CA ILE A 192 10.01 14.87 18.53
C ILE A 192 8.55 15.35 18.59
N HIS A 193 8.27 16.65 18.74
CA HIS A 193 6.91 17.16 18.80
C HIS A 193 6.20 17.06 17.45
N HIS A 194 6.93 17.29 16.37
CA HIS A 194 6.43 17.05 15.01
C HIS A 194 6.05 15.57 14.82
N SER A 195 6.96 14.64 15.18
CA SER A 195 6.71 13.20 15.09
C SER A 195 5.52 12.76 15.94
N VAL A 196 5.39 13.28 17.17
CA VAL A 196 4.24 13.02 18.05
C VAL A 196 2.94 13.53 17.44
N SER A 197 2.93 14.74 16.85
CA SER A 197 1.74 15.30 16.21
C SER A 197 1.30 14.46 15.00
N LEU A 198 2.23 14.07 14.13
CA LEU A 198 1.93 13.26 12.95
C LEU A 198 1.43 11.86 13.32
N LEU A 199 2.10 11.22 14.29
CA LEU A 199 1.71 9.90 14.76
C LEU A 199 0.33 9.95 15.41
N LYS A 200 0.08 10.95 16.29
CA LYS A 200 -1.22 11.13 16.93
C LYS A 200 -2.33 11.27 15.88
N GLN A 201 -2.11 12.07 14.84
CA GLN A 201 -3.08 12.21 13.76
C GLN A 201 -3.34 10.87 13.07
N ALA A 202 -2.30 10.09 12.76
CA ALA A 202 -2.47 8.77 12.13
C ALA A 202 -3.26 7.80 13.00
N CYS A 203 -2.98 7.77 14.30
CA CYS A 203 -3.66 6.93 15.28
C CYS A 203 -5.15 7.29 15.45
N LEU A 204 -5.48 8.59 15.36
CA LEU A 204 -6.86 9.10 15.39
C LEU A 204 -7.61 8.82 14.09
N ASP A 205 -6.93 8.90 12.94
CA ASP A 205 -7.56 8.74 11.63
C ASP A 205 -7.89 7.28 11.31
N CYS A 206 -6.90 6.40 11.43
CA CYS A 206 -7.06 4.99 11.04
C CYS A 206 -6.07 4.01 11.67
N GLY A 207 -5.23 4.42 12.61
CA GLY A 207 -4.31 3.49 13.26
C GLY A 207 -3.22 2.89 12.37
N PHE A 208 -3.06 3.35 11.12
CA PHE A 208 -2.04 2.91 10.17
C PHE A 208 -1.12 4.08 9.78
N PHE A 209 0.19 3.83 9.72
CA PHE A 209 1.20 4.81 9.30
C PHE A 209 2.47 4.12 8.79
N TYR A 210 3.31 4.84 8.07
CA TYR A 210 4.66 4.41 7.74
C TYR A 210 5.66 4.86 8.80
N VAL A 211 6.70 4.08 9.01
CA VAL A 211 7.87 4.43 9.82
C VAL A 211 9.11 4.30 8.96
N VAL A 212 9.89 5.38 8.86
CA VAL A 212 11.14 5.46 8.06
C VAL A 212 12.32 5.88 8.94
N ASN A 213 13.54 5.73 8.40
CA ASN A 213 14.78 6.08 9.09
C ASN A 213 14.88 5.42 10.48
N HIS A 214 14.39 4.18 10.56
CA HIS A 214 14.27 3.40 11.79
C HIS A 214 15.56 2.71 12.24
N GLY A 215 16.66 2.90 11.50
CA GLY A 215 17.99 2.39 11.86
C GLY A 215 18.34 0.99 11.32
N ILE A 216 17.37 0.27 10.73
CA ILE A 216 17.64 -1.00 10.04
C ILE A 216 17.94 -0.69 8.58
N SER A 217 19.12 -1.09 8.10
CA SER A 217 19.54 -0.82 6.72
C SER A 217 18.68 -1.58 5.71
N GLN A 218 18.38 -0.97 4.56
CA GLN A 218 17.64 -1.64 3.48
C GLN A 218 18.34 -2.90 2.97
N GLU A 219 19.67 -2.91 2.92
CA GLU A 219 20.45 -4.10 2.53
C GLU A 219 20.15 -5.30 3.45
N PHE A 220 20.11 -5.07 4.75
CA PHE A 220 19.76 -6.12 5.71
C PHE A 220 18.28 -6.55 5.60
N VAL A 221 17.34 -5.62 5.36
CA VAL A 221 15.94 -5.99 5.08
C VAL A 221 15.83 -6.86 3.83
N ASP A 222 16.56 -6.52 2.76
CA ASP A 222 16.62 -7.30 1.52
C ASP A 222 17.19 -8.71 1.78
N GLU A 223 18.20 -8.84 2.66
CA GLU A 223 18.74 -10.13 3.12
C GLU A 223 17.67 -10.97 3.86
N VAL A 224 16.92 -10.36 4.78
CA VAL A 224 15.84 -11.05 5.53
C VAL A 224 14.77 -11.57 4.57
N PHE A 225 14.37 -10.78 3.57
CA PHE A 225 13.46 -11.24 2.52
C PHE A 225 14.05 -12.36 1.68
N ALA A 226 15.33 -12.30 1.33
CA ALA A 226 16.01 -13.37 0.60
C ALA A 226 16.02 -14.69 1.39
N GLN A 227 16.30 -14.63 2.69
CA GLN A 227 16.26 -15.80 3.59
C GLN A 227 14.83 -16.34 3.77
N SER A 228 13.83 -15.46 3.87
CA SER A 228 12.42 -15.84 3.90
C SER A 228 12.02 -16.61 2.62
N LYS A 229 12.41 -16.10 1.44
CA LYS A 229 12.18 -16.79 0.15
C LYS A 229 12.83 -18.17 0.12
N ARG A 230 14.10 -18.27 0.50
CA ARG A 230 14.83 -19.56 0.56
C ARG A 230 14.12 -20.61 1.42
N LEU A 231 13.51 -20.20 2.54
CA LEU A 231 12.70 -21.11 3.36
C LEU A 231 11.45 -21.59 2.59
N PHE A 232 10.70 -20.66 2.00
CA PHE A 232 9.44 -21.01 1.30
C PHE A 232 9.66 -21.75 -0.02
N ASP A 233 10.84 -21.62 -0.63
CA ASP A 233 11.28 -22.37 -1.82
C ASP A 233 11.63 -23.84 -1.51
N LEU A 234 11.77 -24.22 -0.23
CA LEU A 234 11.98 -25.61 0.15
C LEU A 234 10.79 -26.49 -0.29
N PRO A 235 11.03 -27.76 -0.67
CA PRO A 235 9.96 -28.70 -0.92
C PRO A 235 8.98 -28.77 0.26
N LEU A 236 7.69 -28.92 -0.01
CA LEU A 236 6.67 -28.99 1.04
C LEU A 236 6.99 -30.05 2.10
N SER A 237 7.51 -31.20 1.71
CA SER A 237 7.96 -32.26 2.63
C SER A 237 9.03 -31.79 3.63
N GLU A 238 9.94 -30.90 3.22
CA GLU A 238 10.94 -30.31 4.09
C GLU A 238 10.34 -29.22 4.99
N LYS A 239 9.47 -28.36 4.45
CA LYS A 239 8.76 -27.34 5.25
C LYS A 239 7.89 -27.98 6.34
N MET A 240 7.23 -29.09 6.03
CA MET A 240 6.40 -29.84 6.99
C MET A 240 7.20 -30.48 8.14
N LYS A 241 8.51 -30.70 8.00
CA LYS A 241 9.37 -31.11 9.13
C LYS A 241 9.55 -30.00 10.15
N LEU A 242 9.29 -28.75 9.76
CA LEU A 242 9.37 -27.56 10.59
C LEU A 242 7.97 -27.12 11.08
N LEU A 243 6.95 -27.96 10.97
CA LEU A 243 5.57 -27.65 11.34
C LEU A 243 5.48 -27.04 12.75
N ARG A 244 4.60 -26.05 12.92
CA ARG A 244 4.48 -25.33 14.19
C ARG A 244 4.25 -26.26 15.38
N ASN A 245 4.94 -25.96 16.48
CA ASN A 245 4.78 -26.66 17.75
C ASN A 245 3.56 -26.15 18.53
N HIS A 246 3.30 -26.73 19.71
CA HIS A 246 2.19 -26.35 20.58
C HIS A 246 2.31 -24.93 21.18
N LYS A 247 3.46 -24.27 21.03
CA LYS A 247 3.72 -22.86 21.38
C LYS A 247 3.57 -21.92 20.17
N ASN A 248 3.08 -22.43 19.03
CA ASN A 248 2.96 -21.72 17.76
C ASN A 248 4.29 -21.21 17.18
N ARG A 249 5.39 -21.97 17.36
CA ARG A 249 6.70 -21.69 16.72
C ARG A 249 6.94 -22.66 15.58
N GLY A 250 7.32 -22.16 14.40
CA GLY A 250 7.58 -22.96 13.19
C GLY A 250 6.63 -22.66 12.02
N TYR A 251 6.64 -23.55 11.04
CA TYR A 251 5.95 -23.45 9.75
C TYR A 251 4.44 -23.69 9.86
N THR A 252 3.66 -22.92 9.10
CA THR A 252 2.22 -23.10 8.88
C THR A 252 1.93 -23.25 7.40
N PRO A 253 1.30 -24.37 6.97
CA PRO A 253 0.94 -24.57 5.57
C PRO A 253 -0.18 -23.64 5.11
N VAL A 254 -0.37 -23.57 3.79
CA VAL A 254 -1.51 -22.85 3.19
C VAL A 254 -2.82 -23.37 3.76
N LEU A 255 -3.76 -22.47 4.07
CA LEU A 255 -5.06 -22.74 4.69
C LEU A 255 -5.02 -23.13 6.20
N ASP A 256 -3.89 -23.03 6.91
CA ASP A 256 -3.83 -23.32 8.37
C ASP A 256 -4.65 -22.33 9.21
N GLU A 257 -4.88 -21.11 8.72
CA GLU A 257 -5.54 -20.03 9.45
C GLU A 257 -6.81 -19.57 8.69
N ILE A 258 -7.88 -19.30 9.44
CA ILE A 258 -9.12 -18.72 8.89
C ILE A 258 -9.43 -17.45 9.67
N LEU A 259 -8.93 -16.31 9.19
CA LEU A 259 -9.06 -15.03 9.90
C LEU A 259 -10.47 -14.44 9.83
N ASP A 260 -11.21 -14.76 8.77
CA ASP A 260 -12.54 -14.21 8.49
C ASP A 260 -13.51 -15.36 8.18
N ILE A 261 -13.94 -16.07 9.22
CA ILE A 261 -14.77 -17.28 9.07
C ILE A 261 -16.12 -17.02 8.37
N GLU A 262 -16.59 -15.78 8.41
CA GLU A 262 -17.87 -15.39 7.79
C GLU A 262 -17.73 -15.22 6.28
N ASN A 263 -16.57 -14.77 5.80
CA ASN A 263 -16.38 -14.44 4.38
C ASN A 263 -15.32 -15.29 3.67
N GLN A 264 -14.44 -16.00 4.37
CA GLN A 264 -13.38 -16.85 3.80
C GLN A 264 -13.82 -18.33 3.79
N VAL A 265 -13.87 -18.94 2.61
CA VAL A 265 -14.49 -20.28 2.45
C VAL A 265 -13.55 -21.43 2.83
N HIS A 266 -12.28 -21.36 2.44
CA HIS A 266 -11.34 -22.49 2.53
C HIS A 266 -10.21 -22.27 3.55
N GLY A 267 -10.13 -21.08 4.12
CA GLY A 267 -8.96 -20.59 4.86
C GLY A 267 -8.09 -19.66 4.03
N ASP A 268 -7.12 -19.05 4.69
CA ASP A 268 -6.23 -18.04 4.12
C ASP A 268 -5.24 -18.65 3.13
N TYR A 269 -5.19 -18.07 1.92
CA TYR A 269 -4.27 -18.48 0.86
C TYR A 269 -2.87 -17.91 1.09
N LYS A 270 -2.25 -18.33 2.20
CA LYS A 270 -0.89 -17.96 2.59
C LYS A 270 -0.25 -19.10 3.39
N GLU A 271 1.04 -19.30 3.22
CA GLU A 271 1.86 -20.06 4.15
C GLU A 271 2.66 -19.10 5.04
N GLY A 272 3.18 -19.60 6.16
CA GLY A 272 3.89 -18.76 7.11
C GLY A 272 4.91 -19.50 7.97
N TYR A 273 5.69 -18.72 8.72
CA TYR A 273 6.66 -19.23 9.69
C TYR A 273 6.75 -18.30 10.89
N TYR A 274 6.60 -18.85 12.09
CA TYR A 274 6.57 -18.09 13.34
C TYR A 274 7.87 -18.29 14.13
N ILE A 275 8.45 -17.17 14.57
CA ILE A 275 9.62 -17.11 15.45
C ILE A 275 9.27 -16.19 16.63
N GLY A 276 9.44 -16.67 17.85
CA GLY A 276 9.29 -15.89 19.07
C GLY A 276 10.60 -15.42 19.67
N VAL A 277 10.49 -14.71 20.79
CA VAL A 277 11.58 -14.60 21.76
C VAL A 277 12.00 -16.01 22.18
N GLU A 278 13.27 -16.33 22.03
CA GLU A 278 13.81 -17.65 22.39
C GLU A 278 13.76 -17.82 23.92
N VAL A 279 13.14 -18.91 24.36
CA VAL A 279 13.11 -19.32 25.77
C VAL A 279 13.50 -20.79 25.82
N ALA A 280 14.49 -21.13 26.63
CA ALA A 280 14.98 -22.49 26.74
C ALA A 280 13.91 -23.43 27.30
N GLU A 281 13.92 -24.71 26.90
CA GLU A 281 12.89 -25.68 27.33
C GLU A 281 12.90 -25.95 28.84
N ASP A 282 14.05 -25.78 29.49
CA ASP A 282 14.24 -25.93 30.93
C ASP A 282 13.98 -24.63 31.73
N ASP A 283 13.67 -23.53 31.05
CA ASP A 283 13.30 -22.27 31.68
C ASP A 283 11.87 -22.36 32.26
N PRO A 284 11.63 -21.97 33.52
CA PRO A 284 10.29 -21.95 34.12
C PRO A 284 9.26 -21.17 33.30
N GLU A 285 9.68 -20.14 32.57
CA GLU A 285 8.80 -19.33 31.72
C GLU A 285 8.27 -20.13 30.52
N ALA A 286 8.97 -21.18 30.06
CA ALA A 286 8.54 -22.03 28.95
C ALA A 286 7.25 -22.81 29.25
N GLU A 287 6.78 -22.85 30.51
CA GLU A 287 5.46 -23.39 30.85
C GLU A 287 4.33 -22.47 30.34
N LYS A 288 4.58 -21.16 30.22
CA LYS A 288 3.56 -20.19 29.79
C LYS A 288 3.24 -20.33 28.29
N PRO A 289 1.99 -20.08 27.86
CA PRO A 289 1.65 -20.01 26.43
C PRO A 289 2.53 -18.97 25.72
N PHE A 290 2.98 -19.26 24.50
CA PHE A 290 3.87 -18.41 23.69
C PHE A 290 5.33 -18.30 24.15
N TYR A 291 5.71 -18.85 25.30
CA TYR A 291 7.09 -18.93 25.75
C TYR A 291 7.59 -20.37 25.49
N GLY A 292 8.77 -20.49 24.88
CA GLY A 292 9.40 -21.78 24.61
C GLY A 292 10.36 -21.72 23.42
N PRO A 293 11.00 -22.85 23.10
CA PRO A 293 12.01 -22.90 22.07
C PRO A 293 11.40 -22.70 20.67
N ASN A 294 12.14 -22.01 19.82
CA ASN A 294 11.79 -21.92 18.41
C ASN A 294 12.11 -23.24 17.69
N VAL A 295 11.30 -23.57 16.69
CA VAL A 295 11.66 -24.61 15.71
C VAL A 295 12.58 -23.94 14.71
N TRP A 296 13.80 -24.44 14.54
CA TRP A 296 14.79 -23.87 13.61
C TRP A 296 15.08 -24.84 12.46
N PRO A 297 15.22 -24.36 11.21
CA PRO A 297 15.76 -25.18 10.13
C PRO A 297 17.22 -25.56 10.44
N LYS A 298 17.67 -26.68 9.89
CA LYS A 298 19.07 -27.09 10.06
C LYS A 298 19.99 -26.15 9.30
N GLN A 299 21.15 -25.86 9.89
CA GLN A 299 22.12 -24.90 9.35
C GLN A 299 22.69 -25.32 7.98
N ASP A 300 22.79 -26.61 7.71
CA ASP A 300 23.22 -27.16 6.42
C ASP A 300 22.18 -26.95 5.31
N GLN A 301 20.89 -26.94 5.67
CA GLN A 301 19.78 -26.72 4.73
C GLN A 301 19.58 -25.23 4.43
N LEU A 302 19.60 -24.38 5.47
CA LEU A 302 19.46 -22.93 5.35
C LEU A 302 20.59 -22.18 6.09
N PRO A 303 21.80 -22.12 5.51
CA PRO A 303 22.92 -21.39 6.10
C PRO A 303 22.61 -19.91 6.35
N GLY A 304 22.94 -19.45 7.56
CA GLY A 304 22.78 -18.07 8.02
C GLY A 304 21.35 -17.67 8.39
N TRP A 305 20.37 -18.56 8.19
CA TRP A 305 18.96 -18.20 8.32
C TRP A 305 18.58 -17.84 9.75
N ARG A 306 19.00 -18.65 10.73
CA ARG A 306 18.73 -18.40 12.15
C ARG A 306 19.35 -17.08 12.59
N GLU A 307 20.61 -16.84 12.24
CA GLU A 307 21.35 -15.65 12.63
C GLU A 307 20.72 -14.37 12.04
N THR A 308 20.30 -14.40 10.77
CA THR A 308 19.58 -13.30 10.11
C THR A 308 18.25 -13.02 10.83
N MET A 309 17.46 -14.05 11.15
CA MET A 309 16.15 -13.87 11.77
C MET A 309 16.24 -13.43 13.24
N GLU A 310 17.18 -13.96 14.02
CA GLU A 310 17.43 -13.52 15.39
C GLU A 310 17.91 -12.06 15.43
N ARG A 311 18.76 -11.65 14.47
CA ARG A 311 19.19 -10.26 14.35
C ARG A 311 18.01 -9.35 13.99
N PHE A 312 17.20 -9.73 13.01
CA PHE A 312 16.02 -8.95 12.62
C PHE A 312 15.00 -8.83 13.76
N HIS A 313 14.78 -9.91 14.52
CA HIS A 313 13.91 -9.90 15.71
C HIS A 313 14.36 -8.84 16.72
N ARG A 314 15.65 -8.82 17.10
CA ARG A 314 16.20 -7.81 18.02
C ARG A 314 16.07 -6.39 17.48
N GLU A 315 16.46 -6.16 16.23
CA GLU A 315 16.43 -4.83 15.63
C GLU A 315 14.99 -4.31 15.47
N ALA A 316 14.04 -5.16 15.06
CA ALA A 316 12.62 -4.81 14.96
C ALA A 316 11.99 -4.50 16.33
N LEU A 317 12.43 -5.17 17.41
CA LEU A 317 11.98 -4.84 18.76
C LEU A 317 12.39 -3.42 19.18
N GLU A 318 13.61 -3.00 18.84
CA GLU A 318 14.07 -1.63 19.15
C GLU A 318 13.30 -0.58 18.34
N VAL A 319 12.94 -0.86 17.09
CA VAL A 319 12.04 -0.01 16.31
C VAL A 319 10.67 0.08 16.97
N ALA A 320 10.09 -1.05 17.40
CA ALA A 320 8.80 -1.08 18.08
C ALA A 320 8.81 -0.26 19.38
N ARG A 321 9.87 -0.37 20.19
CA ARG A 321 10.07 0.43 21.41
C ARG A 321 10.17 1.92 21.10
N ALA A 322 10.90 2.30 20.05
CA ALA A 322 10.99 3.70 19.61
C ALA A 322 9.61 4.26 19.22
N VAL A 323 8.81 3.50 18.46
CA VAL A 323 7.44 3.88 18.08
C VAL A 323 6.53 3.97 19.32
N ALA A 324 6.62 3.01 20.24
CA ALA A 324 5.84 2.99 21.48
C ALA A 324 6.08 4.23 22.36
N ARG A 325 7.32 4.73 22.42
CA ARG A 325 7.65 5.99 23.12
C ARG A 325 6.96 7.21 22.52
N ILE A 326 6.83 7.27 21.19
CA ILE A 326 6.10 8.34 20.49
C ILE A 326 4.58 8.20 20.75
N ILE A 327 4.06 6.97 20.75
CA ILE A 327 2.66 6.67 21.11
C ILE A 327 2.36 7.14 22.55
N ALA A 328 3.25 6.86 23.51
CA ALA A 328 3.09 7.30 24.89
C ALA A 328 2.95 8.82 25.00
N LEU A 329 3.84 9.57 24.33
CA LEU A 329 3.76 11.02 24.25
C LEU A 329 2.49 11.51 23.57
N ALA A 330 2.04 10.84 22.50
CA ALA A 330 0.78 11.18 21.81
C ALA A 330 -0.46 11.01 22.71
N LEU A 331 -0.41 10.07 23.65
CA LEU A 331 -1.42 9.83 24.70
C LEU A 331 -1.25 10.73 25.93
N GLY A 332 -0.27 11.63 25.95
CA GLY A 332 0.01 12.51 27.08
C GLY A 332 0.63 11.79 28.29
N LEU A 333 1.27 10.63 28.06
CA LEU A 333 1.95 9.87 29.09
C LEU A 333 3.45 10.23 29.13
N ASP A 334 4.13 9.72 30.16
CA ASP A 334 5.59 9.70 30.20
C ASP A 334 6.16 8.96 28.97
N LYS A 335 7.25 9.47 28.40
CA LYS A 335 7.89 8.90 27.19
C LYS A 335 8.20 7.42 27.35
N ASN A 336 8.60 7.00 28.55
CA ASN A 336 9.05 5.65 28.85
C ASN A 336 7.94 4.80 29.48
N PHE A 337 6.68 5.25 29.42
CA PHE A 337 5.55 4.57 30.05
C PHE A 337 5.43 3.09 29.65
N PHE A 338 5.62 2.77 28.36
CA PHE A 338 5.55 1.40 27.85
C PHE A 338 6.84 0.60 28.02
N ASP A 339 7.97 1.23 28.41
CA ASP A 339 9.25 0.53 28.59
C ASP A 339 9.31 -0.29 29.89
N LYS A 340 8.25 -0.26 30.70
CA LYS A 340 8.15 -1.03 31.95
C LYS A 340 8.26 -2.55 31.70
N PRO A 341 8.83 -3.32 32.64
CA PRO A 341 8.98 -4.77 32.53
C PRO A 341 7.71 -5.48 32.07
N GLU A 342 6.59 -5.20 32.73
CA GLU A 342 5.30 -5.81 32.46
C GLU A 342 4.67 -5.39 31.11
N MET A 343 5.19 -4.34 30.46
CA MET A 343 4.74 -3.89 29.15
C MET A 343 5.75 -4.34 28.08
N LEU A 344 6.72 -3.51 27.71
CA LEU A 344 7.69 -3.81 26.64
C LEU A 344 9.11 -4.13 27.14
N GLY A 345 9.31 -4.26 28.45
CA GLY A 345 10.56 -4.78 29.00
C GLY A 345 10.74 -6.27 28.68
N GLU A 346 9.70 -7.06 28.94
CA GLU A 346 9.63 -8.50 28.62
C GLU A 346 8.39 -8.79 27.75
N PRO A 347 8.35 -8.29 26.50
CA PRO A 347 7.18 -8.41 25.65
C PRO A 347 7.05 -9.82 25.08
N ILE A 348 5.82 -10.20 24.75
CA ILE A 348 5.58 -11.30 23.82
C ILE A 348 5.78 -10.71 22.42
N ALA A 349 6.91 -11.03 21.80
CA ALA A 349 7.26 -10.52 20.47
C ALA A 349 7.43 -11.68 19.47
N THR A 350 6.64 -11.64 18.39
CA THR A 350 6.58 -12.72 17.41
C THR A 350 6.81 -12.18 15.99
N LEU A 351 7.84 -12.71 15.35
CA LEU A 351 8.13 -12.53 13.94
C LEU A 351 7.37 -13.58 13.12
N ARG A 352 6.61 -13.15 12.13
CA ARG A 352 5.88 -14.00 11.20
C ARG A 352 6.31 -13.70 9.77
N LEU A 353 7.01 -14.66 9.17
CA LEU A 353 7.28 -14.65 7.74
C LEU A 353 6.04 -15.13 7.00
N LEU A 354 5.67 -14.49 5.91
CA LEU A 354 4.47 -14.78 5.14
C LEU A 354 4.80 -14.87 3.65
N HIS A 355 4.28 -15.91 3.01
CA HIS A 355 4.30 -16.07 1.57
C HIS A 355 2.87 -16.30 1.06
N TYR A 356 2.45 -15.43 0.15
CA TYR A 356 1.20 -15.54 -0.58
C TYR A 356 1.57 -16.01 -1.98
N GLY A 357 1.37 -17.31 -2.26
CA GLY A 357 1.62 -17.85 -3.60
C GLY A 357 0.73 -17.17 -4.63
N GLY A 358 1.22 -17.01 -5.87
CA GLY A 358 0.66 -16.22 -6.99
C GLY A 358 -0.76 -16.53 -7.47
N HIS A 359 -1.70 -16.68 -6.56
CA HIS A 359 -3.13 -16.82 -6.76
C HIS A 359 -3.76 -15.44 -6.88
N THR A 360 -4.80 -15.34 -7.70
CA THR A 360 -5.65 -14.15 -7.75
C THR A 360 -6.79 -14.32 -6.76
N SER A 361 -6.92 -13.40 -5.82
CA SER A 361 -8.03 -13.37 -4.86
C SER A 361 -9.35 -13.02 -5.57
N ASP A 362 -10.45 -13.55 -5.05
CA ASP A 362 -11.82 -13.24 -5.49
C ASP A 362 -12.72 -13.06 -4.25
N PRO A 363 -12.82 -11.82 -3.72
CA PRO A 363 -13.64 -11.53 -2.56
C PRO A 363 -15.11 -11.92 -2.72
N SER A 364 -15.64 -11.92 -3.95
CA SER A 364 -17.04 -12.30 -4.22
C SER A 364 -17.30 -13.79 -4.01
N LYS A 365 -16.25 -14.61 -4.04
CA LYS A 365 -16.26 -16.04 -3.76
C LYS A 365 -15.65 -16.38 -2.41
N GLY A 366 -15.31 -15.37 -1.60
CA GLY A 366 -14.67 -15.58 -0.32
C GLY A 366 -13.28 -16.19 -0.43
N LEU A 367 -12.48 -15.70 -1.38
CA LEU A 367 -11.08 -16.12 -1.60
C LEU A 367 -10.14 -14.95 -1.32
N PHE A 368 -9.49 -14.95 -0.17
CA PHE A 368 -8.53 -13.94 0.27
C PHE A 368 -7.15 -14.53 0.52
N GLY A 369 -6.09 -13.77 0.25
CA GLY A 369 -4.74 -14.12 0.71
C GLY A 369 -4.67 -14.12 2.24
N ALA A 370 -5.24 -13.09 2.86
CA ALA A 370 -5.58 -13.07 4.28
C ALA A 370 -6.95 -12.42 4.46
N GLY A 371 -7.85 -13.06 5.21
CA GLY A 371 -9.18 -12.53 5.53
C GLY A 371 -9.15 -11.20 6.30
N ALA A 372 -10.29 -10.52 6.41
CA ALA A 372 -10.42 -9.30 7.18
C ALA A 372 -10.25 -9.56 8.69
N HIS A 373 -9.33 -8.85 9.34
CA HIS A 373 -9.06 -8.98 10.77
C HIS A 373 -8.44 -7.71 11.35
N SER A 374 -8.34 -7.65 12.67
CA SER A 374 -7.49 -6.71 13.41
C SER A 374 -6.46 -7.48 14.24
N ASP A 375 -5.31 -6.85 14.49
CA ASP A 375 -4.26 -7.44 15.29
C ASP A 375 -4.54 -7.26 16.78
N TYR A 376 -4.08 -8.20 17.61
CA TYR A 376 -4.51 -8.26 19.01
C TYR A 376 -3.67 -7.39 19.94
N GLY A 377 -2.38 -7.23 19.65
CA GLY A 377 -1.37 -6.68 20.56
C GLY A 377 -1.35 -5.16 20.71
N LEU A 378 -0.15 -4.62 20.96
CA LEU A 378 0.09 -3.18 21.05
C LEU A 378 0.24 -2.59 19.64
N ILE A 379 1.22 -3.08 18.88
CA ILE A 379 1.52 -2.66 17.51
C ILE A 379 2.08 -3.82 16.69
N THR A 380 1.93 -3.71 15.38
CA THR A 380 2.55 -4.60 14.41
C THR A 380 3.46 -3.78 13.50
N LEU A 381 4.71 -4.22 13.30
CA LEU A 381 5.58 -3.70 12.25
C LEU A 381 5.52 -4.65 11.05
N LEU A 382 5.09 -4.14 9.90
CA LEU A 382 4.96 -4.92 8.68
C LEU A 382 5.97 -4.42 7.64
N ALA A 383 6.96 -5.24 7.32
CA ALA A 383 7.77 -5.06 6.12
C ALA A 383 7.11 -5.82 4.96
N THR A 384 7.06 -5.21 3.79
CA THR A 384 6.51 -5.82 2.57
C THR A 384 7.53 -5.74 1.45
N ASP A 385 7.43 -6.65 0.49
CA ASP A 385 8.05 -6.44 -0.81
C ASP A 385 7.32 -5.34 -1.62
N ASP A 386 7.69 -5.22 -2.89
CA ASP A 386 7.11 -4.22 -3.80
C ASP A 386 5.73 -4.65 -4.39
N ILE A 387 5.15 -5.76 -3.91
CA ILE A 387 3.88 -6.30 -4.44
C ILE A 387 2.69 -5.82 -3.59
N VAL A 388 1.77 -5.13 -4.26
CA VAL A 388 0.52 -4.64 -3.66
C VAL A 388 -0.38 -5.79 -3.24
N GLY A 389 -1.09 -5.63 -2.13
CA GLY A 389 -2.07 -6.63 -1.68
C GLY A 389 -2.78 -6.27 -0.38
N LEU A 390 -2.11 -5.53 0.50
CA LEU A 390 -2.69 -5.05 1.76
C LEU A 390 -3.80 -4.03 1.50
N GLN A 391 -4.95 -4.23 2.14
CA GLN A 391 -6.05 -3.28 2.19
C GLN A 391 -6.48 -3.03 3.63
N ILE A 392 -6.91 -1.81 3.92
CA ILE A 392 -7.43 -1.39 5.23
C ILE A 392 -8.86 -0.87 5.13
N CYS A 393 -9.65 -1.05 6.18
CA CYS A 393 -10.99 -0.51 6.34
C CYS A 393 -11.03 0.43 7.54
N LYS A 394 -10.95 1.74 7.26
CA LYS A 394 -10.83 2.79 8.29
C LYS A 394 -12.04 2.86 9.22
N ASP A 395 -13.23 2.61 8.67
CA ASP A 395 -14.48 2.53 9.42
C ASP A 395 -15.01 1.09 9.36
N LYS A 396 -14.67 0.30 10.39
CA LYS A 396 -15.04 -1.12 10.50
C LYS A 396 -16.55 -1.33 10.62
N ASP A 397 -17.29 -0.32 11.06
CA ASP A 397 -18.74 -0.36 11.30
C ASP A 397 -19.55 0.12 10.08
N ALA A 398 -18.90 0.71 9.07
CA ALA A 398 -19.54 1.18 7.85
C ALA A 398 -20.24 0.04 7.08
N LYS A 399 -21.42 0.35 6.51
CA LYS A 399 -22.19 -0.57 5.66
C LYS A 399 -22.54 0.11 4.32
N PRO A 400 -21.93 -0.29 3.19
CA PRO A 400 -20.87 -1.29 3.06
C PRO A 400 -19.52 -0.79 3.60
N GLN A 401 -18.69 -1.72 4.07
CA GLN A 401 -17.29 -1.42 4.42
C GLN A 401 -16.54 -0.92 3.18
N VAL A 402 -15.74 0.13 3.38
CA VAL A 402 -14.89 0.71 2.32
C VAL A 402 -13.45 0.25 2.55
N TRP A 403 -12.87 -0.38 1.54
CA TRP A 403 -11.52 -0.93 1.58
C TRP A 403 -10.57 -0.08 0.72
N GLU A 404 -9.46 0.37 1.33
CA GLU A 404 -8.42 1.17 0.69
C GLU A 404 -7.11 0.38 0.60
N SER A 405 -6.40 0.45 -0.54
CA SER A 405 -5.11 -0.22 -0.69
C SER A 405 -4.00 0.52 0.05
N VAL A 406 -3.08 -0.20 0.67
CA VAL A 406 -1.85 0.38 1.23
C VAL A 406 -0.71 0.12 0.25
N ALA A 407 -0.02 1.19 -0.14
CA ALA A 407 1.10 1.07 -1.07
C ALA A 407 2.34 0.51 -0.34
N PRO A 408 3.12 -0.38 -0.96
CA PRO A 408 4.42 -0.73 -0.43
C PRO A 408 5.33 0.50 -0.48
N LEU A 409 6.14 0.68 0.57
CA LEU A 409 7.11 1.75 0.66
C LEU A 409 8.47 1.15 1.05
N LYS A 410 9.37 1.04 0.07
CA LYS A 410 10.73 0.54 0.29
C LYS A 410 11.45 1.39 1.34
N GLY A 411 12.13 0.75 2.28
CA GLY A 411 12.82 1.41 3.40
C GLY A 411 11.91 1.84 4.54
N ALA A 412 10.66 1.42 4.54
CA ALA A 412 9.71 1.71 5.59
C ALA A 412 9.06 0.45 6.17
N PHE A 413 8.67 0.53 7.44
CA PHE A 413 7.65 -0.35 7.99
C PHE A 413 6.28 0.28 7.80
N ILE A 414 5.30 -0.51 7.38
CA ILE A 414 3.89 -0.20 7.61
C ILE A 414 3.59 -0.60 9.05
N VAL A 415 3.09 0.32 9.86
CA VAL A 415 2.78 0.08 11.26
C VAL A 415 1.29 0.23 11.48
N ASN A 416 0.70 -0.74 12.18
CA ASN A 416 -0.68 -0.67 12.63
C ASN A 416 -0.81 -0.92 14.13
N LEU A 417 -1.85 -0.31 14.71
CA LEU A 417 -2.19 -0.51 16.11
C LEU A 417 -3.01 -1.78 16.29
N GLY A 418 -2.80 -2.46 17.41
CA GLY A 418 -3.60 -3.61 17.80
C GLY A 418 -4.70 -3.27 18.81
N ASP A 419 -5.56 -4.26 19.06
CA ASP A 419 -6.73 -4.16 19.93
C ASP A 419 -6.39 -3.77 21.37
N MET A 420 -5.24 -4.20 21.91
CA MET A 420 -4.84 -3.80 23.27
C MET A 420 -4.58 -2.31 23.37
N LEU A 421 -4.00 -1.68 22.33
CA LEU A 421 -3.81 -0.23 22.32
C LEU A 421 -5.14 0.52 22.13
N GLU A 422 -6.06 -0.02 21.33
CA GLU A 422 -7.43 0.50 21.25
C GLU A 422 -8.12 0.45 22.62
N ARG A 423 -7.96 -0.65 23.38
CA ARG A 423 -8.49 -0.80 24.75
C ARG A 423 -7.83 0.17 25.74
N TRP A 424 -6.50 0.24 25.77
CA TRP A 424 -5.75 1.17 26.62
C TRP A 424 -6.17 2.62 26.39
N SER A 425 -6.33 3.00 25.11
CA SER A 425 -6.69 4.36 24.72
C SER A 425 -8.20 4.66 24.77
N ASN A 426 -9.03 3.74 25.28
CA ASN A 426 -10.48 3.89 25.36
C ASN A 426 -11.16 4.17 24.00
N CYS A 427 -10.66 3.54 22.93
CA CYS A 427 -11.02 3.74 21.54
C CYS A 427 -10.70 5.14 20.97
N ILE A 428 -9.82 5.92 21.62
CA ILE A 428 -9.28 7.16 21.05
C ILE A 428 -8.39 6.80 19.85
N PHE A 429 -7.48 5.85 20.03
CA PHE A 429 -6.71 5.28 18.93
C PHE A 429 -7.41 4.03 18.40
N LYS A 430 -7.35 3.84 17.08
CA LYS A 430 -8.13 2.81 16.39
C LYS A 430 -7.30 1.58 16.04
N SER A 431 -7.82 0.40 16.35
CA SER A 431 -7.38 -0.88 15.78
C SER A 431 -8.20 -1.13 14.52
N THR A 432 -7.53 -1.18 13.38
CA THR A 432 -8.16 -1.08 12.06
C THR A 432 -8.18 -2.41 11.33
N LEU A 433 -9.35 -2.74 10.78
CA LEU A 433 -9.52 -3.93 9.97
C LEU A 433 -8.62 -3.86 8.74
N HIS A 434 -7.94 -4.96 8.45
CA HIS A 434 -7.09 -5.09 7.30
C HIS A 434 -7.17 -6.51 6.72
N ARG A 435 -6.86 -6.63 5.44
CA ARG A 435 -6.90 -7.90 4.68
C ARG A 435 -5.84 -7.90 3.60
N VAL A 436 -5.55 -9.05 3.02
CA VAL A 436 -4.62 -9.17 1.88
C VAL A 436 -5.31 -9.83 0.69
N LEU A 437 -5.22 -9.18 -0.47
CA LEU A 437 -5.64 -9.72 -1.76
C LEU A 437 -4.41 -10.13 -2.59
N GLY A 438 -4.44 -11.34 -3.14
CA GLY A 438 -3.50 -11.81 -4.14
C GLY A 438 -3.87 -11.27 -5.52
N ASN A 439 -2.87 -10.84 -6.29
CA ASN A 439 -3.03 -10.28 -7.63
C ASN A 439 -2.48 -11.21 -8.75
N GLY A 440 -2.19 -12.47 -8.42
CA GLY A 440 -1.56 -13.42 -9.34
C GLY A 440 -0.03 -13.42 -9.32
N GLN A 441 0.60 -12.58 -8.49
CA GLN A 441 2.05 -12.57 -8.27
C GLN A 441 2.37 -13.10 -6.87
N ASP A 442 3.54 -13.73 -6.72
CA ASP A 442 4.04 -14.09 -5.40
C ASP A 442 4.31 -12.83 -4.60
N ARG A 443 3.82 -12.80 -3.36
CA ARG A 443 4.00 -11.70 -2.43
C ARG A 443 4.59 -12.21 -1.13
N TYR A 444 5.59 -11.50 -0.62
CA TYR A 444 6.22 -11.77 0.66
C TYR A 444 6.02 -10.61 1.61
N SER A 445 5.74 -10.93 2.87
CA SER A 445 5.76 -9.93 3.94
C SER A 445 6.27 -10.51 5.23
N ILE A 446 6.73 -9.63 6.10
CA ILE A 446 7.30 -9.97 7.40
C ILE A 446 6.56 -9.11 8.42
N ALA A 447 5.70 -9.75 9.21
CA ALA A 447 4.95 -9.10 10.28
C ALA A 447 5.65 -9.36 11.61
N TYR A 448 5.89 -8.29 12.37
CA TYR A 448 6.48 -8.35 13.69
C TYR A 448 5.47 -7.84 14.71
N PHE A 449 4.83 -8.78 15.40
CA PHE A 449 3.80 -8.52 16.39
C PHE A 449 4.44 -8.25 17.73
N VAL A 450 4.08 -7.13 18.36
CA VAL A 450 4.57 -6.75 19.69
C VAL A 450 3.39 -6.62 20.64
N GLU A 451 3.41 -7.48 21.63
CA GLU A 451 2.41 -7.60 22.68
C GLU A 451 3.10 -7.35 24.03
N PRO A 452 2.39 -6.82 25.03
CA PRO A 452 2.96 -6.71 26.36
C PRO A 452 3.17 -8.10 27.01
N SER A 453 3.87 -8.14 28.15
CA SER A 453 4.10 -9.40 28.88
C SER A 453 2.79 -10.14 29.23
N HIS A 454 2.87 -11.44 29.51
CA HIS A 454 1.70 -12.28 29.81
C HIS A 454 0.86 -11.73 30.98
N GLU A 455 1.53 -11.16 31.99
CA GLU A 455 0.94 -10.64 33.23
C GLU A 455 0.52 -9.16 33.13
N CYS A 456 0.70 -8.53 31.97
CA CYS A 456 0.32 -7.14 31.78
C CYS A 456 -1.19 -6.95 31.94
N LEU A 457 -1.61 -6.07 32.84
CA LEU A 457 -3.00 -5.66 32.95
C LEU A 457 -3.32 -4.58 31.91
N VAL A 458 -4.14 -4.94 30.93
CA VAL A 458 -4.66 -4.01 29.91
C VAL A 458 -5.93 -3.37 30.44
N GLU A 459 -5.81 -2.14 30.94
CA GLU A 459 -6.92 -1.33 31.46
C GLU A 459 -6.88 0.11 30.92
N CYS A 460 -8.04 0.76 30.83
CA CYS A 460 -8.13 2.11 30.28
C CYS A 460 -7.18 3.11 31.00
N LEU A 461 -6.30 3.74 30.21
CA LEU A 461 -5.25 4.62 30.67
C LEU A 461 -5.81 5.87 31.37
N PRO A 462 -5.13 6.40 32.40
CA PRO A 462 -5.59 7.59 33.12
C PRO A 462 -5.84 8.82 32.22
N THR A 463 -5.04 9.00 31.18
CA THR A 463 -5.17 10.12 30.23
C THR A 463 -6.28 9.92 29.18
N CYS A 464 -6.91 8.74 29.16
CA CYS A 464 -7.92 8.36 28.17
C CYS A 464 -9.31 8.14 28.77
N LYS A 465 -9.50 8.51 30.05
CA LYS A 465 -10.79 8.47 30.74
C LYS A 465 -11.08 9.76 31.47
N SER A 466 -12.37 10.04 31.63
CA SER A 466 -12.87 11.12 32.47
C SER A 466 -14.22 10.73 33.06
N GLU A 467 -14.79 11.54 33.95
CA GLU A 467 -16.16 11.32 34.43
C GLU A 467 -17.19 11.27 33.30
N LYS A 468 -16.93 11.97 32.17
CA LYS A 468 -17.81 12.02 31.00
C LYS A 468 -17.53 10.91 29.98
N ASP A 469 -16.36 10.28 30.04
CA ASP A 469 -15.98 9.15 29.16
C ASP A 469 -15.28 8.10 30.03
N PRO A 470 -16.05 7.28 30.78
CA PRO A 470 -15.49 6.23 31.63
C PRO A 470 -14.88 5.09 30.77
N PRO A 471 -14.11 4.17 31.37
CA PRO A 471 -13.60 2.99 30.68
C PRO A 471 -14.69 2.19 29.95
N LYS A 472 -14.50 1.95 28.65
CA LYS A 472 -15.43 1.20 27.79
C LYS A 472 -15.28 -0.31 27.91
N PHE A 473 -14.16 -0.77 28.45
CA PHE A 473 -13.84 -2.19 28.59
C PHE A 473 -13.41 -2.49 30.03
N PRO A 474 -13.75 -3.67 30.57
CA PRO A 474 -13.17 -4.14 31.82
C PRO A 474 -11.66 -4.43 31.64
N PRO A 475 -10.84 -4.29 32.70
CA PRO A 475 -9.45 -4.73 32.70
C PRO A 475 -9.31 -6.21 32.31
N ILE A 476 -8.25 -6.55 31.58
CA ILE A 476 -7.94 -7.93 31.19
C ILE A 476 -6.43 -8.17 31.21
N LEU A 477 -6.00 -9.38 31.58
CA LEU A 477 -4.59 -9.78 31.43
C LEU A 477 -4.29 -10.07 29.96
N CYS A 478 -3.12 -9.62 29.49
CA CYS A 478 -2.61 -9.86 28.14
C CYS A 478 -2.67 -11.35 27.76
N GLY A 479 -2.09 -12.22 28.59
CA GLY A 479 -2.05 -13.66 28.34
C GLY A 479 -3.42 -14.31 28.16
N THR A 480 -4.40 -13.88 28.95
CA THR A 480 -5.81 -14.32 28.83
C THR A 480 -6.42 -13.88 27.51
N TYR A 481 -6.22 -12.61 27.12
CA TYR A 481 -6.75 -12.08 25.87
C TYR A 481 -6.17 -12.81 24.64
N LEU A 482 -4.84 -12.97 24.59
CA LEU A 482 -4.15 -13.64 23.50
C LEU A 482 -4.55 -15.12 23.38
N SER A 483 -4.58 -15.84 24.50
CA SER A 483 -4.96 -17.25 24.53
C SER A 483 -6.37 -17.49 24.01
N GLN A 484 -7.29 -16.55 24.23
CA GLN A 484 -8.64 -16.61 23.67
C GLN A 484 -8.61 -16.39 22.15
N ARG A 485 -7.93 -15.34 21.69
CA ARG A 485 -7.88 -14.99 20.25
C ARG A 485 -7.19 -16.06 19.38
N TYR A 486 -6.08 -16.63 19.83
CA TYR A 486 -5.39 -17.70 19.08
C TYR A 486 -6.22 -18.98 18.96
N LYS A 487 -7.05 -19.31 19.97
CA LYS A 487 -7.97 -20.46 19.88
C LYS A 487 -9.07 -20.24 18.85
N ASP A 488 -9.47 -18.99 18.62
CA ASP A 488 -10.54 -18.65 17.69
C ASP A 488 -10.07 -18.66 16.22
N THR A 489 -8.77 -18.48 15.95
CA THR A 489 -8.24 -18.27 14.57
C THR A 489 -7.35 -19.38 14.01
N HIS A 490 -6.68 -20.17 14.85
CA HIS A 490 -5.79 -21.26 14.40
C HIS A 490 -6.46 -22.63 14.41
N ALA A 491 -6.19 -23.45 13.37
CA ALA A 491 -6.62 -24.84 13.35
C ALA A 491 -5.99 -25.67 14.49
N ASP A 492 -6.72 -26.69 14.96
CA ASP A 492 -6.20 -27.67 15.91
C ASP A 492 -5.09 -28.51 15.26
N LEU A 493 -3.94 -28.64 15.92
CA LEU A 493 -2.81 -29.47 15.48
C LEU A 493 -3.19 -30.93 15.20
N ASN A 494 -4.26 -31.44 15.82
CA ASN A 494 -4.78 -32.78 15.58
C ASN A 494 -5.31 -33.00 14.15
N VAL A 495 -5.64 -31.92 13.41
CA VAL A 495 -6.05 -31.99 12.00
C VAL A 495 -4.91 -32.53 11.13
N TYR A 496 -3.66 -32.15 11.40
CA TYR A 496 -2.49 -32.57 10.61
C TYR A 496 -2.10 -34.04 10.84
N LYS A 497 -2.32 -34.55 12.05
CA LYS A 497 -2.06 -35.97 12.37
C LYS A 497 -2.98 -36.91 11.60
N LYS A 498 -4.21 -36.49 11.26
CA LYS A 498 -5.14 -37.29 10.46
C LYS A 498 -4.79 -37.32 8.97
N HIS A 499 -4.26 -36.23 8.44
CA HIS A 499 -3.89 -36.14 7.01
C HIS A 499 -2.58 -36.89 6.68
N GLN A 500 -1.61 -36.97 7.60
CA GLN A 500 -0.43 -37.84 7.43
C GLN A 500 -0.82 -39.32 7.26
N THR A 501 -1.86 -39.79 7.97
CA THR A 501 -2.34 -41.17 7.85
C THR A 501 -3.08 -41.44 6.53
N GLN A 502 -3.67 -40.43 5.91
CA GLN A 502 -4.37 -40.57 4.62
C GLN A 502 -3.43 -40.46 3.41
N GLN A 503 -2.36 -39.65 3.49
CA GLN A 503 -1.35 -39.59 2.42
C GLN A 503 -0.53 -40.88 2.32
N ILE A 504 -0.22 -41.54 3.45
CA ILE A 504 0.50 -42.83 3.47
C ILE A 504 -0.34 -44.00 2.91
N LEU A 505 -1.67 -43.85 2.78
CA LEU A 505 -2.56 -44.86 2.20
C LEU A 505 -2.89 -44.61 0.71
N SER A 506 -2.31 -43.57 0.10
CA SER A 506 -2.55 -43.23 -1.32
C SER A 506 -1.28 -43.05 -2.17
N GLU A 507 -0.10 -43.35 -1.61
CA GLU A 507 1.11 -43.72 -2.35
C GLU A 507 1.26 -45.25 -2.34
#